data_AF-A0A8R1DHP0-F1
#
_entry.id   AF-A0A8R1DHP0-F1
#
_cell.length_a   1.000
_cell.length_b   1.000
_cell.length_c   1.000
_cell.angle_alpha   90.00
_cell.angle_beta   90.00
_cell.angle_gamma   90.00
#
_symmetry.space_group_name_H-M   'P 1'
#
loop_
_entity.id
_entity.type
_entity.pdbx_description
1 polymer ?
#
loop_
_entity_poly.entity_id
_entity_poly.type
_entity_poly.pdbx_seq_one_letter_code
_entity_poly.pdbx_strand_id
1 'polypeptide(L)'
;MRSSDIIEKLATSPFVCSALALEDDIDNTYATGIFAVRRMIVGYILHFAAVEISAMLTTGHFTKPEKLYRALLESSEMVAEQTMDENDDEAPNLLFSLLRRSTEPRKYELLYPELVHFDVTKLHELFDACLTVNIYGVAQYDVLYLNRLLRREIEAVYSDCQEIKYVQKELEAVLEYCSEINANLLSESASNRIVSGCTALLNVFSVFAPVHFFSNNMQYVLWLRDVSKLATKNSTKVLKHPSFETSVSPFYETKREK
;
A
#
# COMPACT_ATOMS: atom_id res chain seq x y z
N MET A 1 -12.22 31.38 9.99
CA MET A 1 -12.74 29.99 9.90
C MET A 1 -11.82 29.11 10.70
N ARG A 2 -12.31 28.37 11.70
CA ARG A 2 -11.49 27.37 12.43
C ARG A 2 -11.20 26.24 11.44
N SER A 3 -10.03 26.27 10.81
CA SER A 3 -9.51 25.06 10.16
C SER A 3 -9.52 23.97 11.22
N SER A 4 -10.25 22.90 10.97
CA SER A 4 -10.31 21.79 11.89
C SER A 4 -8.91 21.18 11.98
N ASP A 5 -8.32 21.08 13.18
CA ASP A 5 -7.00 20.44 13.41
C ASP A 5 -7.05 18.90 13.22
N ILE A 6 -7.88 18.42 12.30
CA ILE A 6 -8.11 16.99 12.04
C ILE A 6 -6.81 16.35 11.54
N ILE A 7 -6.11 16.96 10.59
CA ILE A 7 -4.90 16.37 10.03
C ILE A 7 -3.76 16.35 11.07
N GLU A 8 -3.58 17.40 11.88
CA GLU A 8 -2.66 17.38 13.02
C GLU A 8 -3.00 16.26 14.02
N LYS A 9 -4.28 16.13 14.40
CA LYS A 9 -4.72 15.06 15.31
C LYS A 9 -4.56 13.66 14.71
N LEU A 10 -4.76 13.50 13.41
CA LEU A 10 -4.58 12.22 12.73
C LEU A 10 -3.10 11.88 12.60
N ALA A 11 -2.26 12.81 12.16
CA ALA A 11 -0.82 12.61 11.97
C ALA A 11 -0.09 12.33 13.30
N THR A 12 -0.58 12.88 14.42
CA THR A 12 -0.03 12.66 15.76
C THR A 12 -0.70 11.51 16.53
N SER A 13 -1.66 10.82 15.90
CA SER A 13 -2.38 9.72 16.53
C SER A 13 -1.52 8.45 16.59
N PRO A 14 -1.66 7.61 17.66
CA PRO A 14 -1.11 6.26 17.72
C PRO A 14 -1.43 5.39 16.49
N PHE A 15 -2.54 5.69 15.81
CA PHE A 15 -2.95 5.01 14.59
C PHE A 15 -1.88 5.06 13.49
N VAL A 16 -1.14 6.17 13.36
CA VAL A 16 -0.10 6.30 12.32
C VAL A 16 1.05 5.34 12.58
N CYS A 17 1.47 5.20 13.84
CA CYS A 17 2.49 4.21 14.22
C CYS A 17 2.01 2.78 13.94
N SER A 18 0.72 2.47 14.07
CA SER A 18 0.21 1.11 13.81
C SER A 18 0.43 0.60 12.38
N ALA A 19 0.77 1.47 11.41
CA ALA A 19 1.18 1.08 10.06
C ALA A 19 2.61 0.48 10.00
N LEU A 20 3.42 0.71 11.03
CA LEU A 20 4.73 0.09 11.16
C LEU A 20 4.63 -1.39 11.50
N ALA A 21 3.55 -1.86 12.14
CA ALA A 21 3.38 -3.27 12.50
C ALA A 21 3.76 -4.21 11.33
N LEU A 22 4.55 -5.23 11.66
CA LEU A 22 4.96 -6.27 10.71
C LEU A 22 3.81 -7.24 10.49
N GLU A 23 3.75 -7.78 9.28
CA GLU A 23 2.92 -8.95 8.97
C GLU A 23 3.71 -10.16 9.47
N ASP A 24 3.10 -10.98 10.32
CA ASP A 24 3.72 -12.20 10.83
C ASP A 24 3.44 -13.36 9.86
N ASP A 25 4.32 -14.36 9.80
CA ASP A 25 4.14 -15.56 8.95
C ASP A 25 2.87 -16.37 9.27
N ILE A 26 2.22 -16.08 10.42
CA ILE A 26 0.99 -16.71 10.89
C ILE A 26 -0.25 -15.94 10.41
N ASP A 27 -0.08 -14.72 9.90
CA ASP A 27 -1.19 -13.89 9.44
C ASP A 27 -1.85 -14.51 8.21
N ASN A 28 -3.17 -14.73 8.32
CA ASN A 28 -3.96 -15.19 7.20
C ASN A 28 -4.30 -14.03 6.23
N THR A 29 -4.81 -14.37 5.05
CA THR A 29 -5.22 -13.43 3.99
C THR A 29 -6.10 -12.28 4.49
N TYR A 30 -6.95 -12.53 5.48
CA TYR A 30 -7.81 -11.51 6.09
C TYR A 30 -7.00 -10.49 6.92
N ALA A 31 -6.06 -10.97 7.74
CA ALA A 31 -5.16 -10.12 8.51
C ALA A 31 -4.32 -9.23 7.56
N THR A 32 -3.73 -9.81 6.50
CA THR A 32 -3.01 -9.05 5.46
C THR A 32 -3.88 -7.95 4.85
N GLY A 33 -5.14 -8.25 4.54
CA GLY A 33 -6.10 -7.26 4.04
C GLY A 33 -6.32 -6.09 5.01
N ILE A 34 -6.46 -6.36 6.31
CA ILE A 34 -6.58 -5.31 7.33
C ILE A 34 -5.31 -4.46 7.42
N PHE A 35 -4.13 -5.09 7.44
CA PHE A 35 -2.86 -4.37 7.48
C PHE A 35 -2.68 -3.46 6.26
N ALA A 36 -3.04 -3.95 5.07
CA ALA A 36 -3.02 -3.17 3.85
C ALA A 36 -3.94 -1.94 3.93
N VAL A 37 -5.20 -2.12 4.35
CA VAL A 37 -6.15 -0.99 4.50
C VAL A 37 -5.63 0.04 5.51
N ARG A 38 -5.10 -0.41 6.65
CA ARG A 38 -4.49 0.48 7.65
C ARG A 38 -3.35 1.31 7.05
N ARG A 39 -2.43 0.66 6.34
CA ARG A 39 -1.31 1.34 5.65
C ARG A 39 -1.81 2.30 4.58
N MET A 40 -2.86 1.95 3.83
CA MET A 40 -3.48 2.87 2.87
C MET A 40 -4.02 4.14 3.54
N ILE A 41 -4.75 4.00 4.66
CA ILE A 41 -5.29 5.15 5.41
C ILE A 41 -4.15 6.03 5.91
N VAL A 42 -3.09 5.43 6.47
CA VAL A 42 -1.92 6.20 6.91
C VAL A 42 -1.25 6.93 5.75
N GLY A 43 -1.10 6.29 4.59
CA GLY A 43 -0.55 6.95 3.41
C GLY A 43 -1.38 8.16 2.95
N TYR A 44 -2.71 8.10 3.07
CA TYR A 44 -3.57 9.27 2.83
C TYR A 44 -3.40 10.36 3.89
N ILE A 45 -3.29 10.00 5.17
CA ILE A 45 -3.01 10.96 6.25
C ILE A 45 -1.70 11.72 5.97
N LEU A 46 -0.64 11.01 5.56
CA LEU A 46 0.64 11.62 5.22
C LEU A 46 0.53 12.58 4.03
N HIS A 47 -0.21 12.21 2.98
CA HIS A 47 -0.50 13.09 1.84
C HIS A 47 -1.24 14.36 2.26
N PHE A 48 -2.29 14.22 3.06
CA PHE A 48 -3.03 15.38 3.55
C PHE A 48 -2.18 16.25 4.49
N ALA A 49 -1.30 15.65 5.30
CA ALA A 49 -0.33 16.38 6.09
C ALA A 49 0.63 17.18 5.20
N ALA A 50 1.14 16.60 4.11
CA ALA A 50 1.98 17.34 3.16
C ALA A 50 1.26 18.55 2.57
N VAL A 51 0.01 18.37 2.13
CA VAL A 51 -0.81 19.46 1.58
C VAL A 51 -1.06 20.56 2.63
N GLU A 52 -1.43 20.19 3.86
CA GLU A 52 -1.71 21.15 4.92
C GLU A 52 -0.44 21.93 5.31
N ILE A 53 0.68 21.23 5.53
CA ILE A 53 1.97 21.84 5.83
C ILE A 53 2.36 22.83 4.75
N SER A 54 2.28 22.43 3.49
CA SER A 54 2.62 23.28 2.34
C SER A 54 1.77 24.56 2.32
N ALA A 55 0.45 24.44 2.51
CA ALA A 55 -0.46 25.58 2.54
C ALA A 55 -0.15 26.55 3.71
N MET A 56 0.15 26.02 4.89
CA MET A 56 0.49 26.84 6.07
C MET A 56 1.83 27.54 5.93
N LEU A 57 2.85 26.86 5.42
CA LEU A 57 4.17 27.47 5.18
C LEU A 57 4.09 28.56 4.10
N THR A 58 3.32 28.32 3.03
CA THR A 58 3.09 29.32 1.97
C THR A 58 2.42 30.59 2.50
N THR A 59 1.58 30.47 3.53
CA THR A 59 0.87 31.60 4.15
C THR A 59 1.62 32.22 5.35
N GLY A 60 2.82 31.73 5.67
CA GLY A 60 3.66 32.26 6.75
C GLY A 60 3.24 31.79 8.15
N HIS A 61 2.43 30.74 8.27
CA HIS A 61 2.06 30.13 9.55
C HIS A 61 3.00 28.99 9.91
N PHE A 62 3.88 29.19 10.89
CA PHE A 62 4.95 28.24 11.22
C PHE A 62 4.66 27.30 12.39
N THR A 63 3.81 27.69 13.34
CA THR A 63 3.60 26.94 14.59
C THR A 63 3.05 25.53 14.37
N LYS A 64 2.12 25.36 13.43
CA LYS A 64 1.49 24.07 13.17
C LYS A 64 2.35 23.16 12.28
N PRO A 65 2.98 23.66 11.19
CA PRO A 65 4.04 22.93 10.50
C PRO A 65 5.13 22.44 11.45
N GLU A 66 5.62 23.30 12.36
CA GLU A 66 6.64 22.92 13.34
C GLU A 66 6.24 21.67 14.14
N LYS A 67 5.02 21.63 14.70
CA LYS A 67 4.51 20.47 15.42
C LYS A 67 4.44 19.21 14.56
N LEU A 68 3.94 19.33 13.33
CA LEU A 68 3.80 18.20 12.41
C LEU A 68 5.17 17.65 12.00
N TYR A 69 6.14 18.51 11.70
CA TYR A 69 7.51 18.06 11.42
C TYR A 69 8.11 17.36 12.63
N ARG A 70 7.96 17.92 13.85
CA ARG A 70 8.45 17.28 15.07
C ARG A 70 7.86 15.87 15.24
N ALA A 71 6.55 15.74 15.13
CA ALA A 71 5.87 14.45 15.24
C ALA A 71 6.35 13.39 14.22
N LEU A 72 6.78 13.83 13.03
CA LEU A 72 7.21 12.94 11.95
C LEU A 72 8.71 12.61 12.00
N LEU A 73 9.55 13.55 12.44
CA LEU A 73 11.01 13.51 12.29
C LEU A 73 11.79 13.39 13.61
N GLU A 74 11.20 13.80 14.73
CA GLU A 74 11.83 13.57 16.04
C GLU A 74 11.64 12.10 16.45
N SER A 75 12.58 11.60 17.25
CA SER A 75 12.52 10.24 17.77
C SER A 75 11.34 10.08 18.71
N SER A 76 10.63 8.95 18.59
CA SER A 76 9.50 8.62 19.46
C SER A 76 9.70 7.24 20.08
N GLU A 77 9.46 7.12 21.39
CA GLU A 77 9.50 5.82 22.10
C GLU A 77 8.54 4.81 21.46
N MET A 78 7.34 5.25 21.05
CA MET A 78 6.37 4.40 20.36
C MET A 78 6.89 3.85 19.03
N VAL A 79 7.67 4.65 18.30
CA VAL A 79 8.28 4.21 17.03
C VAL A 79 9.45 3.28 17.33
N ALA A 80 10.24 3.59 18.37
CA ALA A 80 11.35 2.75 18.82
C ALA A 80 10.87 1.35 19.22
N GLU A 81 9.81 1.24 20.02
CA GLU A 81 9.19 -0.04 20.41
C GLU A 81 8.78 -0.90 19.21
N GLN A 82 8.30 -0.26 18.14
CA GLN A 82 7.88 -0.96 16.93
C GLN A 82 9.03 -1.30 15.98
N THR A 83 10.22 -0.71 16.19
CA THR A 83 11.41 -0.84 15.34
C THR A 83 12.60 -1.50 16.04
N MET A 84 12.42 -2.02 17.26
CA MET A 84 13.50 -2.56 18.10
C MET A 84 14.33 -3.68 17.44
N ASP A 85 13.75 -4.43 16.51
CA ASP A 85 14.43 -5.54 15.83
C ASP A 85 15.31 -5.09 14.64
N GLU A 86 15.30 -3.80 14.29
CA GLU A 86 16.14 -3.25 13.23
C GLU A 86 17.51 -2.84 13.81
N ASN A 87 18.57 -3.56 13.45
CA ASN A 87 19.98 -3.24 13.78
C ASN A 87 20.47 -1.96 13.07
N ASP A 88 19.77 -0.83 13.24
CA ASP A 88 20.18 0.46 12.69
C ASP A 88 20.57 1.42 13.83
N ASP A 89 21.78 1.97 13.75
CA ASP A 89 22.33 3.02 14.64
C ASP A 89 21.60 4.37 14.50
N GLU A 90 20.39 4.38 13.95
CA GLU A 90 19.68 5.59 13.52
C GLU A 90 18.50 5.89 14.45
N ALA A 91 18.34 7.16 14.82
CA ALA A 91 17.26 7.57 15.71
C ALA A 91 15.90 7.25 15.04
N PRO A 92 15.03 6.43 15.67
CA PRO A 92 13.81 5.94 15.03
C PRO A 92 12.79 7.07 14.97
N ASN A 93 12.58 7.63 13.77
CA ASN A 93 11.49 8.57 13.50
C ASN A 93 10.45 7.97 12.57
N LEU A 94 9.21 8.44 12.73
CA LEU A 94 8.06 7.84 12.08
C LEU A 94 8.17 7.86 10.55
N LEU A 95 8.60 8.99 9.98
CA LEU A 95 8.63 9.17 8.52
C LEU A 95 9.59 8.18 7.84
N PHE A 96 10.82 8.06 8.34
CA PHE A 96 11.82 7.18 7.73
C PHE A 96 11.57 5.72 8.07
N SER A 97 11.07 5.39 9.25
CA SER A 97 10.66 4.01 9.58
C SER A 97 9.53 3.53 8.66
N LEU A 98 8.53 4.38 8.39
CA LEU A 98 7.44 4.05 7.44
C LEU A 98 7.97 3.86 6.01
N LEU A 99 8.85 4.76 5.56
CA LEU A 99 9.43 4.69 4.22
C LEU A 99 10.29 3.44 4.05
N ARG A 100 11.13 3.11 5.04
CA ARG A 100 11.98 1.92 5.03
C ARG A 100 11.14 0.65 4.89
N ARG A 101 10.20 0.43 5.80
CA ARG A 101 9.33 -0.76 5.79
C ARG A 101 8.50 -0.89 4.53
N SER A 102 8.10 0.23 3.93
CA SER A 102 7.27 0.23 2.71
C SER A 102 8.07 0.02 1.43
N THR A 103 9.41 0.08 1.49
CA THR A 103 10.31 -0.14 0.33
C THR A 103 10.96 -1.52 0.33
N GLU A 104 10.69 -2.35 1.33
CA GLU A 104 11.23 -3.71 1.35
C GLU A 104 10.54 -4.58 0.30
N PRO A 105 11.32 -5.22 -0.60
CA PRO A 105 10.75 -6.06 -1.63
C PRO A 105 10.11 -7.27 -0.97
N ARG A 106 8.82 -7.40 -1.19
CA ARG A 106 8.03 -8.53 -0.72
C ARG A 106 8.27 -9.72 -1.63
N LYS A 107 8.69 -10.85 -1.04
CA LYS A 107 8.88 -12.11 -1.77
C LYS A 107 7.58 -12.91 -1.68
N TYR A 108 6.76 -12.84 -2.71
CA TYR A 108 5.60 -13.71 -2.84
C TYR A 108 5.69 -14.48 -4.15
N GLU A 109 5.84 -15.80 -4.03
CA GLU A 109 5.65 -16.74 -5.13
C GLU A 109 4.36 -17.49 -4.84
N LEU A 110 3.27 -17.05 -5.48
CA LEU A 110 1.99 -17.74 -5.39
C LEU A 110 1.90 -18.80 -6.48
N LEU A 111 1.71 -20.06 -6.07
CA LEU A 111 1.54 -21.17 -6.99
C LEU A 111 0.11 -21.21 -7.52
N TYR A 112 -0.02 -21.42 -8.84
CA TYR A 112 -1.33 -21.66 -9.45
C TYR A 112 -1.87 -23.02 -8.98
N PRO A 113 -3.16 -23.13 -8.63
CA PRO A 113 -3.73 -24.39 -8.16
C PRO A 113 -3.69 -25.46 -9.26
N GLU A 114 -3.47 -26.71 -8.87
CA GLU A 114 -3.57 -27.84 -9.80
C GLU A 114 -5.04 -28.15 -10.08
N LEU A 115 -5.49 -27.90 -11.32
CA LEU A 115 -6.88 -28.06 -11.74
C LEU A 115 -6.99 -29.20 -12.76
N VAL A 116 -7.91 -30.14 -12.52
CA VAL A 116 -8.18 -31.28 -13.42
C VAL A 116 -9.50 -31.09 -14.17
N HIS A 117 -10.50 -30.47 -13.54
CA HIS A 117 -11.85 -30.36 -14.08
C HIS A 117 -12.11 -29.01 -14.76
N PHE A 118 -11.39 -27.95 -14.36
CA PHE A 118 -11.51 -26.64 -15.00
C PHE A 118 -10.59 -26.49 -16.21
N ASP A 119 -11.14 -25.95 -17.31
CA ASP A 119 -10.35 -25.46 -18.43
C ASP A 119 -9.67 -24.15 -18.03
N VAL A 120 -8.34 -24.21 -17.91
CA VAL A 120 -7.49 -23.08 -17.48
C VAL A 120 -7.69 -21.85 -18.39
N THR A 121 -7.87 -22.04 -19.69
CA THR A 121 -8.01 -20.91 -20.63
C THR A 121 -9.31 -20.16 -20.38
N LYS A 122 -10.43 -20.88 -20.28
CA LYS A 122 -11.74 -20.28 -19.99
C LYS A 122 -11.80 -19.70 -18.59
N LEU A 123 -11.09 -20.30 -17.64
CA LEU A 123 -11.01 -19.79 -16.29
C LEU A 123 -10.27 -18.44 -16.25
N HIS A 124 -9.21 -18.26 -17.04
CA HIS A 124 -8.55 -16.96 -17.18
C HIS A 124 -9.46 -15.91 -17.82
N GLU A 125 -10.20 -16.26 -18.88
CA GLU A 125 -11.21 -15.34 -19.47
C GLU A 125 -12.26 -14.91 -18.42
N LEU A 126 -12.65 -15.85 -17.56
CA LEU A 126 -13.59 -15.56 -16.47
C LEU A 126 -12.96 -14.66 -15.40
N PHE A 127 -11.68 -14.84 -15.08
CA PHE A 127 -10.95 -13.95 -14.17
C PHE A 127 -10.93 -12.52 -14.71
N ASP A 128 -10.62 -12.35 -16.00
CA ASP A 128 -10.64 -11.03 -16.65
C ASP A 128 -12.02 -10.39 -16.61
N ALA A 129 -13.09 -11.18 -16.83
CA ALA A 129 -14.46 -10.70 -16.72
C ALA A 129 -14.87 -10.34 -15.28
N CYS A 130 -14.22 -10.93 -14.26
CA CYS A 130 -14.45 -10.65 -12.85
C CYS A 130 -13.52 -9.56 -12.29
N LEU A 131 -12.65 -8.96 -13.11
CA LEU A 131 -11.80 -7.86 -12.65
C LEU A 131 -12.63 -6.61 -12.39
N THR A 132 -12.44 -6.03 -11.20
CA THR A 132 -13.05 -4.79 -10.77
C THR A 132 -12.03 -3.89 -10.10
N VAL A 133 -12.33 -2.60 -9.96
CA VAL A 133 -11.48 -1.66 -9.23
C VAL A 133 -12.16 -1.32 -7.91
N ASN A 134 -11.46 -1.51 -6.80
CA ASN A 134 -11.99 -1.21 -5.48
C ASN A 134 -11.98 0.30 -5.18
N ILE A 135 -12.52 0.69 -4.01
CA ILE A 135 -12.61 2.10 -3.58
C ILE A 135 -11.24 2.78 -3.37
N TYR A 136 -10.17 2.01 -3.28
CA TYR A 136 -8.79 2.51 -3.13
C TYR A 136 -8.07 2.63 -4.49
N GLY A 137 -8.74 2.28 -5.59
CA GLY A 137 -8.18 2.30 -6.94
C GLY A 137 -7.35 1.07 -7.29
N VAL A 138 -7.47 -0.04 -6.55
CA VAL A 138 -6.73 -1.29 -6.80
C VAL A 138 -7.59 -2.23 -7.64
N ALA A 139 -7.03 -2.75 -8.74
CA ALA A 139 -7.65 -3.79 -9.54
C ALA A 139 -7.63 -5.12 -8.77
N GLN A 140 -8.77 -5.79 -8.66
CA GLN A 140 -8.97 -7.01 -7.89
C GLN A 140 -10.03 -7.89 -8.52
N TYR A 141 -9.96 -9.19 -8.27
CA TYR A 141 -11.01 -10.13 -8.67
C TYR A 141 -12.24 -10.00 -7.76
N ASP A 142 -13.43 -9.91 -8.34
CA ASP A 142 -14.69 -10.07 -7.60
C ASP A 142 -14.91 -11.56 -7.28
N VAL A 143 -14.34 -12.01 -6.16
CA VAL A 143 -14.39 -13.40 -5.70
C VAL A 143 -15.82 -13.87 -5.45
N LEU A 144 -16.72 -12.98 -5.01
CA LEU A 144 -18.12 -13.33 -4.75
C LEU A 144 -18.86 -13.58 -6.05
N TYR A 145 -18.64 -12.72 -7.05
CA TYR A 145 -19.22 -12.91 -8.37
C TYR A 145 -18.65 -14.15 -9.07
N LEU A 146 -17.34 -14.35 -9.00
CA LEU A 146 -16.67 -15.55 -9.52
C LEU A 146 -17.25 -16.83 -8.91
N ASN A 147 -17.37 -16.89 -7.58
CA ASN A 147 -17.98 -18.02 -6.87
C ASN A 147 -19.41 -18.29 -7.36
N ARG A 148 -20.20 -17.22 -7.57
CA ARG A 148 -21.57 -17.35 -8.08
C ARG A 148 -21.61 -17.93 -9.49
N LEU A 149 -20.74 -17.47 -10.39
CA LEU A 149 -20.68 -17.95 -11.77
C LEU A 149 -20.24 -19.41 -11.82
N LEU A 150 -19.16 -19.75 -11.12
CA LEU A 150 -18.64 -21.12 -11.10
C LEU A 150 -19.61 -22.09 -10.46
N ARG A 151 -20.26 -21.74 -9.33
CA ARG A 151 -21.27 -22.61 -8.71
C ARG A 151 -22.44 -22.91 -9.64
N ARG A 152 -22.93 -21.89 -10.35
CA ARG A 152 -24.01 -22.06 -11.32
C ARG A 152 -23.62 -23.02 -12.43
N GLU A 153 -22.39 -22.93 -12.93
CA GLU A 153 -21.90 -23.82 -13.98
C GLU A 153 -21.73 -25.25 -13.46
N ILE A 154 -21.16 -25.42 -12.27
CA ILE A 154 -21.00 -26.74 -11.65
C ILE A 154 -22.37 -27.41 -11.44
N GLU A 155 -23.36 -26.68 -10.93
CA GLU A 155 -24.72 -27.19 -10.72
C GLU A 155 -25.41 -27.57 -12.04
N ALA A 156 -25.13 -26.84 -13.13
CA ALA A 156 -25.67 -27.15 -14.45
C ALA A 156 -25.05 -28.42 -15.07
N VAL A 157 -23.75 -28.66 -14.84
CA VAL A 157 -23.00 -29.76 -15.46
C VAL A 157 -23.00 -31.04 -14.61
N TYR A 158 -22.95 -30.92 -13.29
CA TYR A 158 -22.70 -32.04 -12.35
C TYR A 158 -23.90 -32.38 -11.46
N SER A 159 -25.12 -32.06 -11.86
CA SER A 159 -26.36 -32.14 -11.06
C SER A 159 -26.62 -33.49 -10.37
N ASP A 160 -26.05 -34.61 -10.85
CA ASP A 160 -26.18 -35.95 -10.24
C ASP A 160 -24.85 -36.76 -10.22
N CYS A 161 -23.69 -36.08 -10.20
CA CYS A 161 -22.40 -36.77 -10.30
C CYS A 161 -21.68 -36.91 -8.94
N GLN A 162 -21.10 -38.09 -8.67
CA GLN A 162 -20.23 -38.29 -7.49
C GLN A 162 -18.97 -37.40 -7.53
N GLU A 163 -18.59 -36.94 -8.72
CA GLU A 163 -17.43 -36.08 -8.94
C GLU A 163 -17.62 -34.64 -8.44
N ILE A 164 -18.85 -34.22 -8.14
CA ILE A 164 -19.16 -32.86 -7.67
C ILE A 164 -18.32 -32.45 -6.46
N LYS A 165 -17.96 -33.42 -5.59
CA LYS A 165 -17.11 -33.17 -4.42
C LYS A 165 -15.68 -32.79 -4.79
N TYR A 166 -15.13 -33.34 -5.87
CA TYR A 166 -13.78 -32.99 -6.34
C TYR A 166 -13.79 -31.63 -7.03
N VAL A 167 -14.81 -31.37 -7.87
CA VAL A 167 -14.97 -30.06 -8.53
C VAL A 167 -15.21 -28.94 -7.52
N GLN A 168 -15.95 -29.19 -6.44
CA GLN A 168 -16.13 -28.24 -5.34
C GLN A 168 -14.81 -27.90 -4.63
N LYS A 169 -13.90 -28.86 -4.46
CA LYS A 169 -12.57 -28.60 -3.91
C LYS A 169 -11.71 -27.77 -4.86
N GLU A 170 -11.77 -28.04 -6.15
CA GLU A 170 -11.08 -27.20 -7.15
C GLU A 170 -11.64 -25.77 -7.17
N LEU A 171 -12.96 -25.61 -7.06
CA LEU A 171 -13.58 -24.29 -6.90
C LEU A 171 -13.02 -23.56 -5.67
N GLU A 172 -12.96 -24.23 -4.52
CA GLU A 172 -12.40 -23.65 -3.29
C GLU A 172 -10.94 -23.21 -3.50
N ALA A 173 -10.11 -24.04 -4.12
CA ALA A 173 -8.71 -23.72 -4.43
C ALA A 173 -8.58 -22.52 -5.39
N VAL A 174 -9.47 -22.40 -6.39
CA VAL A 174 -9.51 -21.24 -7.29
C VAL A 174 -9.88 -19.96 -6.53
N LEU A 175 -10.89 -20.02 -5.66
CA LEU A 175 -11.32 -18.86 -4.89
C LEU A 175 -10.24 -18.43 -3.87
N GLU A 176 -9.56 -19.39 -3.24
CA GLU A 176 -8.43 -19.16 -2.35
C GLU A 176 -7.30 -18.44 -3.10
N TYR A 177 -6.88 -18.98 -4.25
CA TYR A 177 -5.87 -18.38 -5.13
C TYR A 177 -6.21 -16.92 -5.50
N CYS A 178 -7.44 -16.64 -5.94
CA CYS A 178 -7.87 -15.27 -6.26
C CYS A 178 -7.87 -14.36 -5.03
N SER A 179 -8.26 -14.89 -3.86
CA SER A 179 -8.27 -14.12 -2.62
C SER A 179 -6.86 -13.74 -2.15
N GLU A 180 -5.89 -14.65 -2.32
CA GLU A 180 -4.49 -14.41 -2.00
C GLU A 180 -3.85 -13.38 -2.96
N ILE A 181 -4.13 -13.48 -4.27
CA ILE A 181 -3.73 -12.43 -5.21
C ILE A 181 -4.28 -11.07 -4.78
N ASN A 182 -5.57 -11.00 -4.45
CA ASN A 182 -6.20 -9.76 -4.05
C ASN A 182 -5.55 -9.15 -2.80
N ALA A 183 -5.20 -9.98 -1.81
CA ALA A 183 -4.49 -9.53 -0.61
C ALA A 183 -3.09 -9.01 -0.95
N ASN A 184 -2.36 -9.70 -1.84
CA ASN A 184 -1.04 -9.28 -2.30
C ASN A 184 -1.10 -7.92 -3.02
N LEU A 185 -2.03 -7.75 -3.96
CA LEU A 185 -2.24 -6.50 -4.68
C LEU A 185 -2.61 -5.34 -3.74
N LEU A 186 -3.47 -5.59 -2.76
CA LEU A 186 -3.79 -4.61 -1.72
C LEU A 186 -2.55 -4.22 -0.93
N SER A 187 -1.80 -5.23 -0.50
CA SER A 187 -0.61 -5.03 0.32
C SER A 187 0.42 -4.20 -0.44
N GLU A 188 0.72 -4.53 -1.70
CA GLU A 188 1.62 -3.76 -2.57
C GLU A 188 1.12 -2.33 -2.76
N SER A 189 -0.15 -2.15 -3.10
CA SER A 189 -0.74 -0.82 -3.25
C SER A 189 -0.66 0.00 -1.96
N ALA A 190 -0.79 -0.64 -0.80
CA ALA A 190 -0.68 0.03 0.49
C ALA A 190 0.74 0.54 0.75
N SER A 191 1.77 -0.28 0.45
CA SER A 191 3.18 0.14 0.51
C SER A 191 3.45 1.31 -0.42
N ASN A 192 2.99 1.24 -1.68
CA ASN A 192 3.11 2.34 -2.63
C ASN A 192 2.43 3.62 -2.14
N ARG A 193 1.29 3.50 -1.43
CA ARG A 193 0.59 4.65 -0.85
C ARG A 193 1.38 5.30 0.29
N ILE A 194 2.00 4.50 1.16
CA ILE A 194 2.90 5.02 2.21
C ILE A 194 4.11 5.72 1.60
N VAL A 195 4.80 5.07 0.65
CA VAL A 195 5.97 5.65 -0.03
C VAL A 195 5.58 6.99 -0.66
N SER A 196 4.48 7.02 -1.40
CA SER A 196 3.96 8.24 -2.02
C SER A 196 3.68 9.35 -1.00
N GLY A 197 3.04 9.03 0.13
CA GLY A 197 2.77 9.99 1.21
C GLY A 197 4.04 10.52 1.89
N CYS A 198 5.00 9.63 2.19
CA CYS A 198 6.30 10.02 2.74
C CYS A 198 7.07 10.91 1.75
N THR A 199 7.09 10.57 0.46
CA THR A 199 7.75 11.38 -0.57
C THR A 199 7.09 12.75 -0.74
N ALA A 200 5.76 12.84 -0.63
CA ALA A 200 5.06 14.13 -0.66
C ALA A 200 5.51 15.04 0.49
N LEU A 201 5.64 14.49 1.70
CA LEU A 201 6.18 15.22 2.85
C LEU A 201 7.63 15.66 2.62
N LEU A 202 8.50 14.76 2.17
CA LEU A 202 9.90 15.09 1.85
C LEU A 202 10.03 16.18 0.78
N ASN A 203 9.15 16.18 -0.23
CA ASN A 203 9.12 17.24 -1.24
C ASN A 203 8.71 18.59 -0.66
N VAL A 204 7.72 18.61 0.24
CA VAL A 204 7.35 19.85 0.95
C VAL A 204 8.53 20.32 1.80
N PHE A 205 9.19 19.41 2.51
CA PHE A 205 10.32 19.76 3.35
C PHE A 205 11.45 20.36 2.50
N SER A 206 11.71 19.85 1.30
CA SER A 206 12.83 20.29 0.46
C SER A 206 12.57 21.66 -0.15
N VAL A 207 11.32 21.95 -0.52
CA VAL A 207 10.90 23.25 -1.07
C VAL A 207 11.00 24.36 -0.03
N PHE A 208 10.64 24.07 1.23
CA PHE A 208 10.63 25.08 2.29
C PHE A 208 11.91 25.10 3.15
N ALA A 209 12.90 24.26 2.85
CA ALA A 209 14.19 24.29 3.54
C ALA A 209 15.06 25.49 3.09
N PRO A 210 15.77 26.16 4.02
CA PRO A 210 15.78 25.89 5.44
C PRO A 210 14.60 26.52 6.18
N VAL A 211 13.99 25.78 7.11
CA VAL A 211 12.91 26.29 7.97
C VAL A 211 13.47 26.88 9.27
N HIS A 212 12.91 27.99 9.74
CA HIS A 212 13.43 28.72 10.90
C HIS A 212 13.31 27.98 12.24
N PHE A 213 12.42 26.99 12.33
CA PHE A 213 12.14 26.25 13.56
C PHE A 213 12.99 24.98 13.75
N PHE A 214 13.86 24.64 12.81
CA PHE A 214 14.89 23.61 13.00
C PHE A 214 16.29 24.20 13.05
N SER A 215 17.15 23.63 13.89
CA SER A 215 18.56 23.97 13.88
C SER A 215 19.21 23.55 12.55
N ASN A 216 20.20 24.31 12.09
CA ASN A 216 20.94 23.97 10.87
C ASN A 216 21.55 22.56 10.93
N ASN A 217 21.95 22.10 12.13
CA ASN A 217 22.46 20.75 12.34
C ASN A 217 21.39 19.68 12.10
N MET A 218 20.16 19.89 12.62
CA MET A 218 19.04 18.96 12.40
C MET A 218 18.72 18.87 10.90
N GLN A 219 18.66 20.02 10.22
CA GLN A 219 18.38 20.08 8.79
C GLN A 219 19.50 19.40 7.97
N TYR A 220 20.76 19.61 8.34
CA TYR A 220 21.90 18.94 7.70
C TYR A 220 21.80 17.41 7.83
N VAL A 221 21.50 16.90 9.04
CA VAL A 221 21.35 15.46 9.28
C VAL A 221 20.21 14.88 8.44
N LEU A 222 19.03 15.51 8.48
CA LEU A 222 17.86 15.07 7.71
C LEU A 222 18.15 15.03 6.19
N TRP A 223 18.71 16.12 5.65
CA TRP A 223 18.90 16.28 4.20
C TRP A 223 20.07 15.48 3.63
N LEU A 224 21.22 15.53 4.28
CA LEU A 224 22.44 14.94 3.72
C LEU A 224 22.65 13.50 4.14
N ARG A 225 22.24 13.12 5.36
CA ARG A 225 22.42 11.75 5.85
C ARG A 225 21.24 10.88 5.47
N ASP A 226 20.04 11.23 5.92
CA ASP A 226 18.92 10.29 5.91
C ASP A 226 18.33 10.14 4.49
N VAL A 227 18.07 11.26 3.79
CA VAL A 227 17.56 11.24 2.41
C VAL A 227 18.57 10.63 1.42
N SER A 228 19.86 10.97 1.53
CA SER A 228 20.90 10.42 0.63
C SER A 228 21.14 8.93 0.81
N LYS A 229 21.08 8.42 2.05
CA LYS A 229 21.17 6.98 2.33
C LYS A 229 19.99 6.20 1.76
N LEU A 230 18.77 6.75 1.84
CA LEU A 230 17.59 6.15 1.22
C LEU A 230 17.71 6.10 -0.32
N ALA A 231 18.21 7.17 -0.95
CA ALA A 231 18.44 7.21 -2.39
C ALA A 231 19.48 6.16 -2.85
N THR A 232 20.54 5.96 -2.07
CA THR A 232 21.61 4.98 -2.39
C THR A 232 21.20 3.53 -2.14
N LYS A 233 20.42 3.26 -1.09
CA LYS A 233 19.88 1.91 -0.79
C LYS A 233 18.83 1.46 -1.82
N ASN A 234 18.11 2.40 -2.43
CA ASN A 234 17.13 2.11 -3.48
C ASN A 234 17.76 1.99 -4.88
N SER A 235 18.79 2.77 -5.20
CA SER A 235 19.48 2.71 -6.51
C SER A 235 20.21 1.38 -6.77
N THR A 236 20.52 0.61 -5.73
CA THR A 236 21.19 -0.70 -5.81
C THR A 236 20.22 -1.87 -5.98
N LYS A 237 18.90 -1.65 -5.88
CA LYS A 237 17.87 -2.71 -5.99
C LYS A 237 17.07 -2.68 -7.30
N VAL A 238 17.28 -1.68 -8.18
CA VAL A 238 16.61 -1.58 -9.49
C VAL A 238 17.33 -2.43 -10.54
N LEU A 239 17.41 -3.74 -10.34
CA LEU A 239 17.73 -4.68 -11.42
C LEU A 239 17.09 -6.03 -11.10
N LYS A 240 16.06 -6.36 -11.88
CA LYS A 240 15.26 -7.60 -11.95
C LYS A 240 13.94 -7.59 -11.17
N HIS A 241 12.90 -7.07 -11.82
CA HIS A 241 11.58 -7.68 -11.80
C HIS A 241 11.14 -7.94 -13.25
N PRO A 242 10.51 -9.08 -13.55
CA PRO A 242 9.82 -9.28 -14.81
C PRO A 242 8.61 -8.35 -14.85
N SER A 243 8.52 -7.61 -15.94
CA SER A 243 7.43 -6.71 -16.28
C SER A 243 6.11 -7.47 -16.38
N PHE A 244 5.14 -7.15 -15.51
CA PHE A 244 3.74 -7.17 -15.91
C PHE A 244 3.53 -5.92 -16.78
N GLU A 245 3.67 -6.09 -18.08
CA GLU A 245 3.32 -5.06 -19.04
C GLU A 245 1.82 -4.78 -18.93
N THR A 246 1.52 -3.56 -18.50
CA THR A 246 0.20 -2.95 -18.56
C THR A 246 -0.14 -2.70 -20.02
N SER A 247 -0.79 -3.66 -20.68
CA SER A 247 -1.51 -3.38 -21.94
C SER A 247 -2.87 -2.76 -21.63
N VAL A 248 -2.87 -1.55 -21.04
CA VAL A 248 -4.04 -0.67 -21.06
C VAL A 248 -3.92 0.15 -22.34
N SER A 249 -4.61 -0.29 -23.40
CA SER A 249 -4.71 0.48 -24.64
C SER A 249 -5.62 1.69 -24.42
N PRO A 250 -5.20 2.94 -24.74
CA PRO A 250 -6.03 4.11 -24.61
C PRO A 250 -6.84 4.31 -25.90
N PHE A 251 -8.07 3.80 -25.96
CA PHE A 251 -8.98 4.11 -27.05
C PHE A 251 -10.41 4.29 -26.55
N TYR A 252 -10.73 5.53 -26.14
CA TYR A 252 -12.05 6.13 -26.34
C TYR A 252 -11.88 7.64 -26.49
N GLU A 253 -11.27 8.07 -27.61
CA GLU A 253 -11.57 9.40 -28.15
C GLU A 253 -12.89 9.32 -28.93
N THR A 254 -13.90 9.90 -28.30
CA THR A 254 -15.08 10.54 -28.88
C THR A 254 -15.06 10.74 -30.40
N LYS A 255 -15.97 10.04 -31.09
CA LYS A 255 -16.60 10.57 -32.30
C LYS A 255 -18.11 10.64 -32.11
N ARG A 256 -18.58 11.85 -31.81
CA ARG A 256 -19.90 12.31 -32.23
C ARG A 256 -19.85 12.45 -33.75
N GLU A 257 -20.64 11.69 -34.47
CA GLU A 257 -21.03 12.06 -35.83
C GLU A 257 -22.55 12.19 -35.88
N LYS A 258 -22.95 13.21 -36.64
CA LYS A 258 -24.31 13.72 -36.86
C LYS A 258 -25.12 12.78 -37.74
#